data_AF-A0A933D7X8-F1
#
_entry.id   AF-A0A933D7X8-F1
#
_cell.length_a   1.000
_cell.length_b   1.000
_cell.length_c   1.000
_cell.angle_alpha   90.00
_cell.angle_beta   90.00
_cell.angle_gamma   90.00
#
_symmetry.space_group_name_H-M   'P 1'
#
loop_
_entity.id
_entity.type
_entity.pdbx_description
1 polymer ?
#
loop_
_entity_poly.entity_id
_entity_poly.type
_entity_poly.pdbx_seq_one_letter_code
_entity_poly.pdbx_strand_id
1 'polypeptide(L)'
;MKRKSYIKQNKNLYENAKLLLPSMFDEVMSHQERVLNHPRLKDELHKMRIAGKPLRYAMEIFEPILKKPYASCFKQIKDLIELMGTIHDHDVTIVKLQDFLHELQLFNKQCENKKEHVSLNGLRKLIYQQKSQRTALFTEMCDTITSWKKENFREKLFTPVK
;
A
#
# COMPACT_ATOMS: atom_id res chain seq x y z
N MET A 1 -15.00 7.99 8.54
CA MET A 1 -14.26 9.19 9.01
C MET A 1 -14.72 10.39 8.19
N LYS A 2 -15.50 11.32 8.76
CA LYS A 2 -15.92 12.55 8.05
C LYS A 2 -14.70 13.46 7.94
N ARG A 3 -14.11 13.59 6.75
CA ARG A 3 -13.08 14.61 6.52
C ARG A 3 -13.75 15.98 6.65
N LYS A 4 -13.34 16.79 7.62
CA LYS A 4 -13.74 18.21 7.68
C LYS A 4 -13.37 18.84 6.34
N SER A 5 -14.22 19.69 5.78
CA SER A 5 -13.92 20.38 4.52
C SER A 5 -12.71 21.29 4.72
N TYR A 6 -11.53 20.79 4.39
CA TYR A 6 -10.26 21.50 4.48
C TYR A 6 -10.07 22.51 3.33
N ILE A 7 -10.96 22.49 2.33
CA ILE A 7 -10.94 23.47 1.23
C ILE A 7 -11.55 24.76 1.75
N LYS A 8 -10.74 25.82 1.73
CA LYS A 8 -11.15 27.19 2.06
C LYS A 8 -11.54 27.91 0.78
N GLN A 9 -12.81 28.31 0.69
CA GLN A 9 -13.36 29.00 -0.49
C GLN A 9 -12.71 30.35 -0.76
N ASN A 10 -12.18 31.01 0.27
CA ASN A 10 -11.47 32.29 0.16
C ASN A 10 -9.99 32.15 -0.22
N LYS A 11 -9.53 30.94 -0.56
CA LYS A 11 -8.14 30.65 -0.93
C LYS A 11 -8.07 30.09 -2.35
N ASN A 12 -6.98 30.39 -3.06
CA ASN A 12 -6.77 29.81 -4.37
C ASN A 12 -6.34 28.33 -4.28
N LEU A 13 -6.25 27.66 -5.44
CA LEU A 13 -5.95 26.23 -5.52
C LEU A 13 -4.58 25.88 -4.92
N TYR A 14 -3.57 26.72 -5.15
CA TYR A 14 -2.20 26.55 -4.63
C TYR A 14 -2.14 26.67 -3.11
N GLU A 15 -2.83 27.66 -2.54
CA GLU A 15 -2.91 27.84 -1.09
C GLU A 15 -3.67 26.71 -0.40
N ASN A 16 -4.73 26.19 -1.03
CA ASN A 16 -5.44 25.02 -0.53
C ASN A 16 -4.54 23.78 -0.56
N ALA A 17 -3.75 23.57 -1.61
CA ALA A 17 -2.80 22.47 -1.70
C ALA A 17 -1.79 22.49 -0.54
N LYS A 18 -1.25 23.67 -0.20
CA LYS A 18 -0.33 23.86 0.93
C LYS A 18 -0.93 23.54 2.29
N LEU A 19 -2.23 23.70 2.46
CA LEU A 19 -2.92 23.35 3.70
C LEU A 19 -3.28 21.86 3.77
N LEU A 20 -3.72 21.30 2.64
CA LEU A 20 -4.24 19.95 2.53
C LEU A 20 -3.15 18.89 2.57
N LEU A 21 -2.19 18.99 1.65
CA LEU A 21 -1.27 17.91 1.34
C LEU A 21 -0.36 17.52 2.52
N PRO A 22 0.16 18.45 3.34
CA PRO A 22 0.93 18.07 4.53
C PRO A 22 0.12 17.22 5.50
N SER A 23 -1.12 17.61 5.79
CA SER A 23 -1.98 16.86 6.71
C SER A 23 -2.31 15.45 6.19
N MET A 24 -2.50 15.30 4.89
CA MET A 24 -2.76 14.01 4.25
C MET A 24 -1.51 13.14 4.23
N PHE A 25 -0.33 13.71 3.98
CA PHE A 25 0.94 13.01 4.08
C PHE A 25 1.20 12.53 5.51
N ASP A 26 1.01 13.40 6.50
CA ASP A 26 1.19 13.07 7.92
C ASP A 26 0.20 11.99 8.37
N GLU A 27 -1.04 11.97 7.85
CA GLU A 27 -2.01 10.88 8.07
C GLU A 27 -1.45 9.54 7.60
N VAL A 28 -0.89 9.46 6.38
CA VAL A 28 -0.28 8.24 5.84
C VAL A 28 0.93 7.82 6.70
N MET A 29 1.82 8.76 7.01
CA MET A 29 3.05 8.48 7.77
C MET A 29 2.76 8.11 9.23
N SER A 30 1.62 8.48 9.79
CA SER A 30 1.22 8.08 11.15
C SER A 30 1.10 6.55 11.32
N HIS A 31 0.90 5.82 10.22
CA HIS A 31 0.85 4.35 10.22
C HIS A 31 2.23 3.70 10.09
N GLN A 32 3.27 4.45 9.69
CA GLN A 32 4.58 3.91 9.30
C GLN A 32 5.18 2.99 10.36
N GLU A 33 5.31 3.47 11.60
CA GLU A 33 6.00 2.73 12.65
C GLU A 33 5.38 1.34 12.87
N ARG A 34 4.05 1.30 12.93
CA ARG A 34 3.30 0.06 13.14
C ARG A 34 3.41 -0.89 11.96
N VAL A 35 3.38 -0.38 10.74
CA VAL A 35 3.56 -1.18 9.52
C VAL A 35 4.96 -1.78 9.48
N LEU A 36 6.01 -0.98 9.71
CA LEU A 36 7.40 -1.42 9.62
C LEU A 36 7.75 -2.45 10.70
N ASN A 37 7.26 -2.28 11.93
CA ASN A 37 7.58 -3.17 13.06
C ASN A 37 6.73 -4.44 13.10
N HIS A 38 5.61 -4.49 12.37
CA HIS A 38 4.71 -5.63 12.39
C HIS A 38 4.34 -6.14 10.98
N PRO A 39 5.28 -6.76 10.26
CA PRO A 39 5.08 -7.23 8.88
C PRO A 39 3.90 -8.19 8.70
N ARG A 40 3.49 -8.89 9.75
CA ARG A 40 2.38 -9.87 9.74
C ARG A 40 1.00 -9.24 9.95
N LEU A 41 0.93 -7.98 10.41
CA LEU A 41 -0.33 -7.27 10.63
C LEU A 41 -0.81 -6.61 9.33
N LYS A 42 -1.36 -7.44 8.44
CA LYS A 42 -1.87 -7.04 7.11
C LYS A 42 -2.88 -5.88 7.17
N ASP A 43 -3.66 -5.81 8.25
CA ASP A 43 -4.66 -4.76 8.46
C ASP A 43 -4.03 -3.37 8.64
N GLU A 44 -2.85 -3.29 9.25
CA GLU A 44 -2.17 -2.00 9.44
C GLU A 44 -1.63 -1.46 8.11
N LEU A 45 -1.07 -2.35 7.27
CA LEU A 45 -0.69 -2.00 5.91
C LEU A 45 -1.92 -1.57 5.08
N HIS A 46 -3.04 -2.28 5.22
CA HIS A 46 -4.29 -1.94 4.55
C HIS A 46 -4.81 -0.56 4.98
N LYS A 47 -4.76 -0.22 6.27
CA LYS A 47 -5.13 1.12 6.79
C LYS A 47 -4.24 2.21 6.22
N MET A 48 -2.91 2.01 6.21
CA MET A 48 -1.97 2.95 5.61
C MET A 48 -2.28 3.19 4.13
N ARG A 49 -2.61 2.12 3.39
CA ARG A 49 -3.03 2.23 1.99
C ARG A 49 -4.35 2.99 1.81
N ILE A 50 -5.34 2.78 2.69
CA ILE A 50 -6.60 3.53 2.67
C ILE A 50 -6.34 5.03 2.85
N ALA A 51 -5.47 5.41 3.80
CA ALA A 51 -5.05 6.80 4.00
C ALA A 51 -4.27 7.37 2.80
N GLY A 52 -3.48 6.53 2.13
CA GLY A 52 -2.62 6.91 1.00
C GLY A 52 -3.34 7.17 -0.31
N LYS A 53 -4.45 6.46 -0.58
CA LYS A 53 -5.24 6.65 -1.82
C LYS A 53 -5.68 8.10 -2.01
N PRO A 54 -6.31 8.76 -1.02
CA PRO A 54 -6.69 10.15 -1.20
C PRO A 54 -5.51 11.11 -1.33
N LEU A 55 -4.37 10.83 -0.68
CA LEU A 55 -3.16 11.62 -0.87
C LEU A 55 -2.73 11.57 -2.33
N ARG A 56 -2.64 10.37 -2.93
CA ARG A 56 -2.36 10.20 -4.36
C ARG A 56 -3.33 11.00 -5.23
N TYR A 57 -4.65 10.88 -4.99
CA TYR A 57 -5.65 11.58 -5.80
C TYR A 57 -5.56 13.10 -5.67
N ALA A 58 -5.40 13.61 -4.45
CA ALA A 58 -5.17 15.03 -4.24
C ALA A 58 -3.89 15.48 -4.94
N MET A 59 -2.84 14.65 -4.88
CA MET A 59 -1.58 15.02 -5.46
C MET A 59 -1.61 15.10 -7.00
N GLU A 60 -2.32 14.17 -7.63
CA GLU A 60 -2.58 14.14 -9.07
C GLU A 60 -3.33 15.40 -9.54
N ILE A 61 -4.32 15.86 -8.77
CA ILE A 61 -5.06 17.11 -9.05
C ILE A 61 -4.14 18.33 -9.01
N PHE A 62 -3.20 18.39 -8.07
CA PHE A 62 -2.32 19.54 -7.89
C PHE A 62 -1.00 19.46 -8.68
N GLU A 63 -0.70 18.34 -9.34
CA GLU A 63 0.53 18.19 -10.13
C GLU A 63 0.73 19.28 -11.20
N PRO A 64 -0.31 19.68 -11.98
CA PRO A 64 -0.13 20.70 -13.02
C PRO A 64 0.30 22.07 -12.48
N ILE A 65 -0.03 22.39 -11.22
CA ILE A 65 0.26 23.69 -10.62
C ILE A 65 1.54 23.71 -9.77
N LEU A 66 1.96 22.59 -9.18
CA LEU A 66 3.10 22.53 -8.25
C LEU A 66 4.44 22.11 -8.90
N LYS A 67 4.43 21.63 -10.16
CA LYS A 67 5.61 21.34 -11.01
C LYS A 67 6.73 20.56 -10.28
N LYS A 68 8.02 20.89 -10.47
CA LYS A 68 9.15 20.22 -9.79
C LYS A 68 9.57 21.06 -8.56
N PRO A 69 9.96 20.45 -7.42
CA PRO A 69 10.25 19.03 -7.15
C PRO A 69 9.00 18.16 -6.82
N TYR A 70 7.81 18.74 -6.87
CA TYR A 70 6.58 18.07 -6.50
C TYR A 70 6.29 16.83 -7.37
N ALA A 71 6.40 16.92 -8.69
CA ALA A 71 6.12 15.81 -9.61
C ALA A 71 6.97 14.56 -9.34
N SER A 72 8.24 14.72 -8.94
CA SER A 72 9.09 13.59 -8.56
C SER A 72 8.65 12.96 -7.24
N CYS A 73 8.22 13.77 -6.27
CA CYS A 73 7.70 13.26 -5.00
C CYS A 73 6.33 12.59 -5.20
N PHE A 74 5.48 13.14 -6.07
CA PHE A 74 4.22 12.53 -6.48
C PHE A 74 4.43 11.15 -7.08
N LYS A 75 5.39 11.01 -8.00
CA LYS A 75 5.74 9.71 -8.57
C LYS A 75 6.12 8.69 -7.49
N GLN A 76 7.01 9.05 -6.56
CA GLN A 76 7.40 8.14 -5.48
C GLN A 76 6.22 7.76 -4.56
N ILE A 77 5.36 8.71 -4.21
CA ILE A 77 4.14 8.40 -3.43
C ILE A 77 3.23 7.46 -4.21
N LYS A 78 2.99 7.74 -5.50
CA LYS A 78 2.18 6.89 -6.36
C LYS A 78 2.72 5.47 -6.41
N ASP A 79 4.02 5.32 -6.66
CA ASP A 79 4.70 4.02 -6.73
C ASP A 79 4.59 3.28 -5.38
N LEU A 80 4.76 3.96 -4.24
CA LEU A 80 4.56 3.37 -2.92
C LEU A 80 3.11 2.88 -2.70
N ILE A 81 2.11 3.71 -3.05
CA ILE A 81 0.69 3.32 -2.90
C ILE A 81 0.36 2.12 -3.80
N GLU A 82 0.93 2.05 -5.00
CA GLU A 82 0.76 0.92 -5.93
C GLU A 82 1.42 -0.34 -5.40
N LEU A 83 2.65 -0.25 -4.89
CA LEU A 83 3.37 -1.35 -4.23
C LEU A 83 2.57 -1.92 -3.04
N MET A 84 2.02 -1.06 -2.17
CA MET A 84 1.12 -1.49 -1.09
C MET A 84 -0.14 -2.18 -1.61
N GLY A 85 -0.63 -1.80 -2.79
CA GLY A 85 -1.72 -2.49 -3.48
C GLY A 85 -1.35 -3.91 -3.84
N THR A 86 -0.21 -4.11 -4.50
CA THR A 86 0.29 -5.43 -4.89
C THR A 86 0.52 -6.34 -3.68
N ILE A 87 1.08 -5.81 -2.59
CA ILE A 87 1.25 -6.57 -1.33
C ILE A 87 -0.11 -7.03 -0.78
N HIS A 88 -1.10 -6.13 -0.79
CA HIS A 88 -2.46 -6.47 -0.34
C HIS A 88 -3.11 -7.54 -1.24
N ASP A 89 -2.88 -7.50 -2.55
CA ASP A 89 -3.40 -8.50 -3.49
C ASP A 89 -2.80 -9.89 -3.20
N HIS A 90 -1.51 -9.97 -2.88
CA HIS A 90 -0.91 -11.21 -2.38
C HIS A 90 -1.55 -11.66 -1.06
N ASP A 91 -1.77 -10.72 -0.13
CA ASP A 91 -2.34 -11.03 1.18
C ASP A 91 -3.75 -11.65 1.07
N VAL A 92 -4.58 -11.14 0.15
CA VAL A 92 -5.92 -11.69 -0.18
C VAL A 92 -5.81 -13.01 -0.94
N THR A 93 -4.91 -13.09 -1.93
CA THR A 93 -4.73 -14.30 -2.76
C THR A 93 -4.25 -15.49 -1.93
N ILE A 94 -3.31 -15.28 -1.02
CA ILE A 94 -2.79 -16.34 -0.14
C ILE A 94 -3.93 -16.96 0.68
N VAL A 95 -4.84 -16.15 1.24
CA VAL A 95 -5.98 -16.64 2.03
C VAL A 95 -6.88 -17.51 1.17
N LYS A 96 -7.30 -17.01 0.00
CA LYS A 96 -8.14 -17.78 -0.94
C LYS A 96 -7.52 -19.11 -1.35
N LEU A 97 -6.22 -19.12 -1.65
CA LEU A 97 -5.51 -20.36 -2.00
C LEU A 97 -5.40 -21.34 -0.83
N GLN A 98 -5.27 -20.84 0.40
CA GLN A 98 -5.28 -21.68 1.61
C GLN A 98 -6.66 -22.29 1.87
N ASP A 99 -7.74 -21.54 1.62
CA ASP A 99 -9.11 -22.04 1.74
C ASP A 99 -9.35 -23.15 0.71
N PHE A 100 -8.99 -22.94 -0.56
CA PHE A 100 -9.05 -23.99 -1.58
C PHE A 100 -8.20 -25.22 -1.24
N LEU A 101 -7.02 -25.01 -0.65
CA LEU A 101 -6.18 -26.12 -0.22
C LEU A 101 -6.88 -26.95 0.87
N HIS A 102 -7.56 -26.29 1.78
CA HIS A 102 -8.32 -26.95 2.84
C HIS A 102 -9.51 -27.74 2.28
N GLU A 103 -10.27 -27.16 1.36
CA GLU A 103 -11.39 -27.84 0.69
C GLU A 103 -10.93 -29.11 -0.04
N LEU A 104 -9.85 -29.02 -0.82
CA LEU A 104 -9.30 -30.18 -1.54
C LEU A 104 -8.71 -31.23 -0.58
N GLN A 105 -8.20 -30.82 0.58
CA GLN A 105 -7.79 -31.77 1.62
C GLN A 105 -8.98 -32.52 2.21
N LEU A 106 -10.11 -31.84 2.42
CA LEU A 106 -11.35 -32.49 2.88
C LEU A 106 -11.90 -33.45 1.83
N PHE A 107 -11.94 -33.02 0.56
CA PHE A 107 -12.31 -33.86 -0.56
C PHE A 107 -11.48 -35.15 -0.62
N ASN A 108 -10.14 -35.02 -0.63
CA ASN A 108 -9.24 -36.18 -0.66
C ASN A 108 -9.39 -37.11 0.55
N LYS A 109 -9.84 -36.61 1.71
CA LYS A 109 -10.11 -37.44 2.90
C LYS A 109 -11.42 -38.24 2.76
N GLN A 110 -12.37 -37.75 1.97
CA GLN A 110 -13.66 -38.38 1.75
C GLN A 110 -13.62 -39.42 0.61
N CYS A 111 -12.65 -39.33 -0.30
CA CYS A 111 -12.45 -40.32 -1.35
C CYS A 111 -11.95 -41.66 -0.79
N GLU A 112 -12.69 -42.74 -1.02
CA GLU A 112 -12.25 -44.10 -0.69
C GLU A 112 -11.12 -44.56 -1.61
N ASN A 113 -11.17 -44.15 -2.88
CA ASN A 113 -10.19 -44.52 -3.90
C ASN A 113 -9.08 -43.48 -4.02
N LYS A 114 -7.85 -43.87 -3.66
CA LYS A 114 -6.67 -43.01 -3.75
C LYS A 114 -6.36 -42.49 -5.17
N LYS A 115 -6.85 -43.16 -6.22
CA LYS A 115 -6.66 -42.70 -7.61
C LYS A 115 -7.48 -41.44 -7.94
N GLU A 116 -8.52 -41.15 -7.16
CA GLU A 116 -9.37 -39.96 -7.33
C GLU A 116 -8.84 -38.74 -6.57
N HIS A 117 -7.74 -38.91 -5.81
CA HIS A 117 -7.13 -37.81 -5.07
C HIS A 117 -6.63 -36.73 -6.01
N VAL A 118 -7.02 -35.49 -5.73
CA VAL A 118 -6.49 -34.31 -6.39
C VAL A 118 -5.09 -34.01 -5.86
N SER A 119 -4.13 -33.80 -6.76
CA SER A 119 -2.77 -33.40 -6.39
C SER A 119 -2.74 -32.00 -5.78
N LEU A 120 -2.19 -31.87 -4.58
CA LEU A 120 -2.10 -30.61 -3.85
C LEU A 120 -0.77 -29.87 -4.09
N ASN A 121 0.17 -30.46 -4.83
CA ASN A 121 1.53 -29.95 -4.95
C ASN A 121 1.60 -28.61 -5.70
N GLY A 122 0.84 -28.46 -6.78
CA GLY A 122 0.77 -27.21 -7.54
C GLY A 122 0.26 -26.05 -6.67
N LEU A 123 -0.80 -26.30 -5.90
CA LEU A 123 -1.39 -25.31 -5.01
C LEU A 123 -0.45 -24.92 -3.86
N ARG A 124 0.23 -25.89 -3.23
CA ARG A 124 1.25 -25.62 -2.21
C ARG A 124 2.40 -24.78 -2.77
N LYS A 125 2.88 -25.10 -3.97
CA LYS A 125 3.94 -24.35 -4.65
C LYS A 125 3.49 -22.91 -4.94
N LEU A 126 2.26 -22.73 -5.40
CA LEU A 126 1.69 -21.40 -5.65
C LEU A 126 1.58 -20.59 -4.36
N ILE A 127 1.05 -21.16 -3.27
CA ILE A 127 0.99 -20.49 -1.96
C ILE A 127 2.38 -20.06 -1.49
N TYR A 128 3.37 -20.94 -1.63
CA TYR A 128 4.76 -20.63 -1.29
C TYR A 128 5.30 -19.46 -2.12
N GLN A 129 5.08 -19.48 -3.44
CA GLN A 129 5.49 -18.40 -4.34
C GLN A 129 4.85 -17.07 -3.96
N GLN A 130 3.54 -17.04 -3.68
CA GLN A 130 2.84 -15.84 -3.28
C GLN A 130 3.38 -15.27 -1.97
N LYS A 131 3.68 -16.12 -0.98
CA LYS A 131 4.30 -15.70 0.29
C LYS A 131 5.70 -15.11 0.10
N SER A 132 6.49 -15.69 -0.80
CA SER A 132 7.84 -15.21 -1.12
C SER A 132 7.78 -13.82 -1.78
N GLN A 133 6.96 -13.67 -2.83
CA GLN A 133 6.78 -12.39 -3.53
C GLN A 133 6.26 -11.29 -2.59
N ARG A 134 5.25 -11.61 -1.78
CA ARG A 134 4.73 -10.71 -0.75
C ARG A 134 5.83 -10.22 0.19
N THR A 135 6.73 -11.11 0.61
CA THR A 135 7.83 -10.77 1.53
C THR A 135 8.84 -9.86 0.85
N ALA A 136 9.23 -10.16 -0.39
CA ALA A 136 10.16 -9.34 -1.15
C ALA A 136 9.63 -7.90 -1.37
N LEU A 137 8.38 -7.77 -1.83
CA LEU A 137 7.74 -6.48 -2.04
C LEU A 137 7.57 -5.69 -0.74
N PHE A 138 7.30 -6.37 0.37
CA PHE A 138 7.23 -5.74 1.68
C PHE A 138 8.59 -5.16 2.10
N THR A 139 9.69 -5.87 1.85
CA THR A 139 11.04 -5.35 2.10
C THR A 139 11.32 -4.11 1.25
N GLU A 140 11.02 -4.14 -0.04
CA GLU A 140 11.17 -2.98 -0.95
C GLU A 140 10.39 -1.76 -0.47
N MET A 141 9.16 -1.98 0.01
CA MET A 141 8.33 -0.92 0.60
C MET A 141 8.99 -0.34 1.87
N CYS A 142 9.50 -1.19 2.76
CA CYS A 142 10.21 -0.75 3.97
C CYS A 142 11.45 0.09 3.63
N ASP A 143 12.23 -0.33 2.63
CA ASP A 143 13.43 0.38 2.18
C ASP A 143 13.06 1.76 1.61
N THR A 144 12.00 1.84 0.81
CA THR A 144 11.48 3.09 0.24
C THR A 144 11.04 4.06 1.35
N ILE A 145 10.24 3.58 2.31
CA ILE A 145 9.78 4.42 3.43
C ILE A 145 10.95 4.87 4.31
N THR A 146 11.98 4.03 4.46
CA THR A 146 13.18 4.35 5.25
C THR A 146 14.09 5.35 4.54
N SER A 147 14.21 5.29 3.21
CA SER A 147 15.00 6.26 2.45
C SER A 147 14.41 7.68 2.52
N TRP A 148 13.07 7.81 2.56
CA TRP A 148 12.40 9.11 2.68
C TRP A 148 12.82 9.91 3.92
N LYS A 149 13.09 9.23 5.05
CA LYS A 149 13.63 9.89 6.26
C LYS A 149 15.03 10.46 6.03
N LYS A 150 15.89 9.74 5.29
CA LYS A 150 17.27 10.18 4.99
C LYS A 150 17.29 11.33 3.98
N GLU A 151 16.30 11.37 3.10
CA GLU A 151 16.26 12.31 1.98
C GLU A 151 15.53 13.62 2.28
N ASN A 152 15.05 13.86 3.51
CA ASN A 152 14.18 15.00 3.85
C ASN A 152 12.99 15.11 2.87
N PHE A 153 12.34 13.96 2.60
CA PHE A 153 11.30 13.85 1.58
C PHE A 153 10.12 14.78 1.83
N ARG A 154 9.69 14.92 3.09
CA ARG A 154 8.59 15.79 3.49
C ARG A 154 8.91 17.26 3.19
N GLU A 155 10.12 17.70 3.50
CA GLU A 155 10.60 19.04 3.22
C GLU A 155 10.63 19.27 1.70
N LYS A 156 11.24 18.36 0.94
CA LYS A 156 11.27 18.44 -0.54
C LYS A 156 9.88 18.55 -1.16
N LEU A 157 8.91 17.80 -0.63
CA LEU A 157 7.53 17.80 -1.12
C LEU A 157 6.81 19.13 -0.87
N PHE A 158 7.09 19.80 0.26
CA PHE A 158 6.39 21.02 0.68
C PHE A 158 7.25 22.29 0.63
N THR A 159 8.44 22.22 0.04
CA THR A 159 9.29 23.40 -0.14
C THR A 159 8.66 24.32 -1.19
N PRO A 160 8.44 25.61 -0.91
CA PRO A 160 7.92 26.54 -1.89
C PRO A 160 8.89 26.66 -3.07
N VAL A 161 8.42 26.36 -4.28
CA VAL A 161 9.11 26.81 -5.50
C VAL A 161 8.96 28.33 -5.52
N LYS A 162 10.10 29.04 -5.51
CA LYS A 162 10.16 30.51 -5.68
C LYS A 162 9.67 30.90 -7.06
#